data_AF-K1YUT0-F1
#
_entry.id   AF-K1YUT0-F1
#
_cell.length_a   1.000
_cell.length_b   1.000
_cell.length_c   1.000
_cell.angle_alpha   90.00
_cell.angle_beta   90.00
_cell.angle_gamma   90.00
#
_symmetry.space_group_name_H-M   'P 1'
#
loop_
_entity.id
_entity.type
_entity.pdbx_description
1 polymer ?
#
loop_
_entity_poly.entity_id
_entity_poly.type
_entity_poly.pdbx_seq_one_letter_code
_entity_poly.pdbx_strand_id
1 'polypeptide(L)'
;DDRDCRIKNSHRRFRQTGPNFSLFVVVCKEHNIGFTLYPPGYYPYSRHTLAPVSPDGSLLVEQTDKHRFSGTLFDAPLDAAAENVWCQESTKNSLTPRITTQNRHLGRIARLFGIGAASEARQREEVSQLLMIPGQLLHDCFASLSDASAIKIKGAIISRILNRIPFLATVFERLVELGAGAGLWPSPLFCSPGDGVLQPTPFHLVRTTGPG
;
A
#
# COMPACT_ATOMS: atom_id res chain seq x y z
N ASP A 1 1.88 -8.07 29.83
CA ASP A 1 1.16 -8.58 31.02
C ASP A 1 0.74 -10.00 30.75
N ASP A 2 1.32 -10.96 31.47
CA ASP A 2 1.17 -12.42 31.27
C ASP A 2 -0.19 -12.95 31.77
N ARG A 3 -1.28 -12.21 31.50
CA ARG A 3 -2.65 -12.51 31.95
C ARG A 3 -3.44 -13.18 30.82
N ASP A 4 -4.15 -14.25 31.15
CA ASP A 4 -5.03 -14.94 30.21
C ASP A 4 -6.11 -14.01 29.64
N CYS A 5 -6.17 -13.90 28.31
CA CYS A 5 -7.19 -13.11 27.61
C CYS A 5 -8.50 -13.88 27.46
N ARG A 6 -9.60 -13.37 28.04
CA ARG A 6 -10.96 -13.90 27.85
C ARG A 6 -11.66 -13.14 26.73
N ILE A 7 -11.80 -13.80 25.59
CA ILE A 7 -12.45 -13.27 24.40
C ILE A 7 -13.95 -13.60 24.44
N LYS A 8 -14.82 -12.58 24.26
CA LYS A 8 -16.27 -12.78 24.10
C LYS A 8 -16.78 -12.15 22.82
N ASN A 9 -17.80 -12.77 22.23
CA ASN A 9 -18.59 -12.16 21.17
C ASN A 9 -19.32 -10.94 21.72
N SER A 10 -19.12 -9.78 21.10
CA SER A 10 -19.76 -8.52 21.47
C SER A 10 -21.00 -8.29 20.62
N HIS A 11 -20.83 -8.17 19.30
CA HIS A 11 -21.93 -7.90 18.37
C HIS A 11 -21.53 -8.28 16.95
N ARG A 12 -22.52 -8.27 16.04
CA ARG A 12 -22.28 -8.33 14.61
C ARG A 12 -22.20 -6.92 14.05
N ARG A 13 -21.12 -6.61 13.33
CA ARG A 13 -20.91 -5.32 12.68
C ARG A 13 -21.27 -5.44 11.20
N PHE A 14 -22.24 -4.64 10.77
CA PHE A 14 -22.46 -4.38 9.35
C PHE A 14 -21.32 -3.55 8.80
N ARG A 15 -20.76 -3.98 7.67
CA ARG A 15 -19.63 -3.32 7.03
C ARG A 15 -20.11 -2.42 5.92
N GLN A 16 -19.55 -1.22 5.89
CA GLN A 16 -19.70 -0.30 4.77
C GLN A 16 -18.71 -0.63 3.63
N THR A 17 -17.57 -1.24 3.97
CA THR A 17 -16.53 -1.72 3.05
C THR A 17 -15.99 -3.10 3.49
N GLY A 18 -15.72 -4.00 2.54
CA GLY A 18 -15.29 -5.38 2.80
C GLY A 18 -16.39 -6.39 2.46
N PRO A 19 -16.41 -7.60 3.04
CA PRO A 19 -17.32 -8.64 2.58
C PRO A 19 -18.79 -8.23 2.79
N ASN A 20 -19.67 -8.64 1.87
CA ASN A 20 -21.08 -8.24 1.86
C ASN A 20 -21.95 -9.00 2.90
N PHE A 21 -21.38 -9.34 4.05
CA PHE A 21 -22.07 -9.95 5.18
C PHE A 21 -21.52 -9.40 6.50
N SER A 22 -22.32 -9.46 7.57
CA SER A 22 -21.93 -8.94 8.87
C SER A 22 -20.76 -9.74 9.46
N LEU A 23 -19.80 -9.03 10.05
CA LEU A 23 -18.64 -9.63 10.72
C LEU A 23 -18.85 -9.71 12.22
N PHE A 24 -18.27 -10.71 12.87
CA PHE A 24 -18.29 -10.78 14.33
C PHE A 24 -17.26 -9.83 14.91
N VAL A 25 -17.67 -9.03 15.89
CA VAL A 25 -16.76 -8.25 16.72
C VAL A 25 -16.64 -8.96 18.06
N VAL A 26 -15.41 -9.31 18.43
CA VAL A 26 -15.08 -9.88 19.74
C VAL A 26 -14.31 -8.87 20.57
N VAL A 27 -14.40 -8.96 21.89
CA VAL A 27 -13.68 -8.07 22.80
C VAL A 27 -12.93 -8.92 23.82
N CYS A 28 -11.67 -8.56 24.07
CA CYS A 28 -10.93 -9.05 25.22
C CYS A 28 -11.39 -8.28 26.45
N LYS A 29 -11.92 -8.95 27.47
CA LYS A 29 -12.44 -8.27 28.67
C LYS A 29 -11.36 -7.63 29.52
N GLU A 30 -10.20 -8.26 29.59
CA GLU A 30 -9.09 -7.88 30.44
C GLU A 30 -8.42 -6.60 29.92
N HIS A 31 -8.33 -6.45 28.60
CA HIS A 31 -7.69 -5.30 27.94
C HIS A 31 -8.71 -4.28 27.38
N ASN A 32 -9.99 -4.62 27.36
CA ASN A 32 -11.06 -3.85 26.72
C ASN A 32 -10.77 -3.48 25.25
N ILE A 33 -10.11 -4.39 24.52
CA ILE A 33 -9.75 -4.22 23.10
C ILE A 33 -10.72 -5.03 22.24
N GLY A 34 -11.31 -4.36 21.24
CA GLY A 34 -12.18 -4.98 20.24
C GLY A 34 -11.44 -5.44 18.99
N PHE A 35 -11.76 -6.64 18.51
CA PHE A 35 -11.24 -7.23 17.29
C PHE A 35 -12.39 -7.61 16.36
N THR A 36 -12.20 -7.42 15.06
CA THR A 36 -13.16 -7.93 14.06
C THR A 36 -12.66 -9.28 13.57
N LEU A 37 -13.47 -10.32 13.72
CA LEU A 37 -13.22 -11.64 13.17
C LEU A 37 -13.70 -11.69 11.73
N TYR A 38 -12.79 -12.10 10.86
CA TYR A 38 -13.07 -12.36 9.46
C TYR A 38 -13.17 -13.87 9.25
N PRO A 39 -14.02 -14.33 8.32
CA PRO A 39 -14.09 -15.75 8.04
C PRO A 39 -12.75 -16.28 7.51
N PRO A 40 -12.49 -17.59 7.68
CA PRO A 40 -11.33 -18.23 7.09
C PRO A 40 -11.20 -17.90 5.60
N GLY A 41 -9.99 -17.55 5.15
CA GLY A 41 -9.73 -17.13 3.77
C GLY A 41 -10.05 -15.67 3.46
N TYR A 42 -10.78 -14.95 4.32
CA TYR A 42 -11.01 -13.52 4.16
C TYR A 42 -9.96 -12.73 4.95
N TYR A 43 -9.11 -12.01 4.23
CA TYR A 43 -8.10 -11.13 4.81
C TYR A 43 -8.53 -9.69 4.57
N PRO A 44 -8.94 -8.94 5.60
CA PRO A 44 -9.26 -7.52 5.44
C PRO A 44 -8.06 -6.76 4.90
N TYR A 45 -8.28 -5.98 3.84
CA TYR A 45 -7.19 -5.34 3.11
C TYR A 45 -6.15 -6.37 2.68
N SER A 46 -6.63 -7.41 1.96
CA SER A 46 -5.91 -8.56 1.40
C SER A 46 -4.41 -8.36 1.20
N ARG A 47 -3.64 -9.46 1.14
CA ARG A 47 -2.30 -9.41 0.55
C ARG A 47 -2.43 -8.88 -0.89
N HIS A 48 -2.33 -7.57 -1.06
CA HIS A 48 -2.39 -6.94 -2.36
C HIS A 48 -1.08 -7.25 -3.03
N THR A 49 -1.16 -7.78 -4.24
CA THR A 49 -0.01 -7.84 -5.14
C THR A 49 0.61 -6.44 -5.18
N LEU A 50 1.91 -6.33 -4.93
CA LEU A 50 2.58 -5.01 -4.91
C LEU A 50 3.13 -4.64 -6.29
N ALA A 51 3.50 -5.66 -7.06
CA ALA A 51 4.10 -5.52 -8.39
C ALA A 51 3.60 -6.66 -9.29
N PRO A 52 3.56 -6.46 -10.61
CA PRO A 52 3.18 -7.50 -11.57
C PRO A 52 4.31 -8.49 -11.81
N VAL A 53 4.71 -9.21 -10.75
CA VAL A 53 5.72 -10.26 -10.79
C VAL A 53 5.15 -11.56 -10.25
N SER A 54 5.62 -12.69 -10.78
CA SER A 54 5.36 -14.02 -10.25
C SER A 54 6.18 -14.30 -8.99
N PRO A 55 5.88 -15.38 -8.25
CA PRO A 55 6.63 -15.73 -7.04
C PRO A 55 8.13 -15.98 -7.25
N ASP A 56 8.56 -16.29 -8.47
CA ASP A 56 9.97 -16.43 -8.86
C ASP A 56 10.61 -15.11 -9.35
N GLY A 57 9.89 -13.99 -9.29
CA GLY A 57 10.36 -12.66 -9.68
C GLY A 57 10.24 -12.35 -11.18
N SER A 58 9.74 -13.28 -12.00
CA SER A 58 9.50 -13.01 -13.42
C SER A 58 8.35 -12.02 -13.61
N LEU A 59 8.40 -11.20 -14.66
CA LEU A 59 7.36 -10.20 -14.92
C LEU A 59 6.14 -10.87 -15.55
N LEU A 60 4.94 -10.57 -15.01
CA LEU A 60 3.67 -11.15 -15.46
C LEU A 60 2.99 -10.38 -16.60
N VAL A 61 3.54 -9.23 -16.97
CA VAL A 61 2.97 -8.33 -17.98
C VAL A 61 4.04 -7.91 -18.99
N GLU A 62 3.63 -7.42 -20.14
CA GLU A 62 4.54 -6.93 -21.18
C GLU A 62 4.94 -5.46 -20.93
N GLN A 63 6.08 -5.04 -21.49
CA GLN A 63 6.64 -3.69 -21.29
C GLN A 63 5.70 -2.57 -21.76
N THR A 64 4.84 -2.84 -22.74
CA THR A 64 3.90 -1.88 -23.35
C THR A 64 2.57 -1.77 -22.62
N ASP A 65 2.33 -2.59 -21.57
CA ASP A 65 1.05 -2.62 -20.88
C ASP A 65 0.84 -1.40 -19.98
N LYS A 66 -0.10 -0.54 -20.37
CA LYS A 66 -0.53 0.66 -19.62
C LYS A 66 -1.27 0.31 -18.33
N HIS A 67 -1.75 -0.92 -18.20
CA HIS A 67 -2.48 -1.44 -17.06
C HIS A 67 -1.65 -2.42 -16.22
N ARG A 68 -0.33 -2.43 -16.38
CA ARG A 68 0.58 -3.36 -15.67
C ARG A 68 0.46 -3.35 -14.13
N PHE A 69 -0.07 -2.30 -13.52
CA PHE A 69 -0.31 -2.23 -12.07
C PHE A 69 -1.77 -2.49 -11.69
N SER A 70 -2.61 -2.91 -12.62
CA SER A 70 -3.98 -3.34 -12.31
C SER A 70 -3.97 -4.65 -11.53
N GLY A 71 -4.89 -4.81 -10.57
CA GLY A 71 -4.92 -5.94 -9.65
C GLY A 71 -3.84 -5.87 -8.56
N THR A 72 -3.20 -4.71 -8.37
CA THR A 72 -2.18 -4.49 -7.35
C THR A 72 -2.65 -3.52 -6.27
N LEU A 73 -1.79 -3.20 -5.30
CA LEU A 73 -2.03 -2.14 -4.31
C LEU A 73 -2.38 -0.79 -4.97
N PHE A 74 -2.03 -0.61 -6.25
CA PHE A 74 -2.25 0.62 -7.01
C PHE A 74 -3.61 0.74 -7.70
N ASP A 75 -4.56 -0.17 -7.49
CA ASP A 75 -5.90 -0.04 -8.09
C ASP A 75 -6.61 1.25 -7.68
N ALA A 76 -6.48 1.68 -6.42
CA ALA A 76 -7.13 2.90 -5.93
C ALA A 76 -6.75 4.17 -6.72
N PRO A 77 -5.45 4.47 -6.98
CA PRO A 77 -5.06 5.60 -7.84
C PRO A 77 -5.38 5.40 -9.32
N LEU A 78 -5.32 4.17 -9.85
CA LEU A 78 -5.68 3.89 -11.23
C LEU A 78 -7.18 4.16 -11.46
N ASP A 79 -8.04 3.65 -10.58
CA ASP A 79 -9.48 3.92 -10.61
C ASP A 79 -9.76 5.42 -10.43
N ALA A 80 -9.09 6.07 -9.48
CA ALA A 80 -9.24 7.51 -9.27
C ALA A 80 -8.94 8.31 -10.55
N ALA A 81 -7.81 8.00 -11.22
CA ALA A 81 -7.42 8.66 -12.47
C ALA A 81 -8.45 8.44 -13.60
N ALA A 82 -9.11 7.28 -13.60
CA ALA A 82 -10.17 6.92 -14.54
C ALA A 82 -11.57 7.39 -14.12
N GLU A 83 -11.70 8.21 -13.07
CA GLU A 83 -12.98 8.69 -12.50
C GLU A 83 -13.86 7.57 -11.91
N ASN A 84 -13.26 6.43 -11.60
CA ASN A 84 -13.92 5.31 -10.95
C ASN A 84 -13.77 5.38 -9.43
N VAL A 85 -14.82 4.93 -8.74
CA VAL A 85 -14.87 4.89 -7.28
C VAL A 85 -14.45 3.50 -6.79
N TRP A 86 -13.31 3.44 -6.10
CA TRP A 86 -12.77 2.22 -5.48
C TRP A 86 -13.12 2.16 -3.98
N CYS A 87 -13.32 1.02 -3.32
CA CYS A 87 -13.21 -0.37 -3.79
C CYS A 87 -14.56 -0.95 -4.21
N GLN A 88 -14.55 -1.85 -5.19
CA GLN A 88 -15.76 -2.55 -5.67
C GLN A 88 -16.41 -3.45 -4.62
N GLU A 89 -15.68 -3.87 -3.58
CA GLU A 89 -16.19 -4.74 -2.49
C GLU A 89 -17.20 -4.05 -1.54
N SER A 90 -17.51 -2.78 -1.73
CA SER A 90 -18.42 -2.06 -0.82
C SER A 90 -19.89 -2.30 -1.16
N THR A 91 -20.76 -2.13 -0.16
CA THR A 91 -22.22 -2.33 -0.31
C THR A 91 -22.79 -1.52 -1.47
N LYS A 92 -23.72 -2.12 -2.23
CA LYS A 92 -24.45 -1.42 -3.30
C LYS A 92 -25.06 -0.13 -2.73
N ASN A 93 -24.87 0.99 -3.44
CA ASN A 93 -25.36 2.33 -3.11
C ASN A 93 -24.65 3.07 -1.95
N SER A 94 -23.50 2.60 -1.46
CA SER A 94 -22.72 3.32 -0.44
C SER A 94 -21.50 4.02 -1.04
N LEU A 95 -21.62 5.30 -1.43
CA LEU A 95 -20.53 6.08 -2.05
C LEU A 95 -19.54 6.65 -1.02
N THR A 96 -20.04 7.19 0.09
CA THR A 96 -19.21 7.85 1.12
C THR A 96 -18.10 6.96 1.69
N PRO A 97 -18.36 5.67 2.03
CA PRO A 97 -17.33 4.78 2.54
C PRO A 97 -16.28 4.40 1.49
N ARG A 98 -16.66 4.38 0.21
CA ARG A 98 -15.73 4.14 -0.90
C ARG A 98 -14.77 5.31 -1.07
N ILE A 99 -15.30 6.53 -1.15
CA ILE A 99 -14.52 7.76 -1.29
C ILE A 99 -13.51 7.94 -0.16
N THR A 100 -13.93 7.71 1.09
CA THR A 100 -13.03 7.80 2.25
C THR A 100 -11.96 6.72 2.24
N THR A 101 -12.31 5.51 1.81
CA THR A 101 -11.38 4.39 1.67
C THR A 101 -10.37 4.63 0.54
N GLN A 102 -10.82 5.08 -0.62
CA GLN A 102 -9.96 5.45 -1.75
C GLN A 102 -8.98 6.57 -1.38
N ASN A 103 -9.45 7.63 -0.70
CA ASN A 103 -8.58 8.70 -0.20
C ASN A 103 -7.50 8.19 0.76
N ARG A 104 -7.86 7.25 1.65
CA ARG A 104 -6.88 6.63 2.55
C ARG A 104 -5.81 5.85 1.78
N HIS A 105 -6.21 5.10 0.75
CA HIS A 105 -5.27 4.37 -0.09
C HIS A 105 -4.38 5.32 -0.90
N LEU A 106 -4.94 6.39 -1.48
CA LEU A 106 -4.17 7.45 -2.14
C LEU A 106 -3.12 8.05 -1.21
N GLY A 107 -3.50 8.37 0.03
CA GLY A 107 -2.55 8.89 1.03
C GLY A 107 -1.45 7.89 1.39
N ARG A 108 -1.79 6.60 1.53
CA ARG A 108 -0.81 5.53 1.78
C ARG A 108 0.18 5.38 0.63
N ILE A 109 -0.30 5.43 -0.61
CA ILE A 109 0.53 5.30 -1.81
C ILE A 109 1.37 6.56 -2.06
N ALA A 110 0.81 7.75 -1.79
CA ALA A 110 1.58 8.99 -1.81
C ALA A 110 2.75 8.94 -0.81
N ARG A 111 2.51 8.39 0.39
CA ARG A 111 3.56 8.16 1.39
C ARG A 111 4.59 7.13 0.93
N LEU A 112 4.16 6.04 0.26
CA LEU A 112 5.07 5.06 -0.34
C LEU A 112 6.06 5.71 -1.32
N PHE A 113 5.60 6.67 -2.13
CA PHE A 113 6.42 7.38 -3.11
C PHE A 113 7.13 8.64 -2.56
N GLY A 114 7.10 8.89 -1.24
CA GLY A 114 7.72 10.09 -0.67
C GLY A 114 7.08 11.40 -1.15
N ILE A 115 5.81 11.39 -1.56
CA ILE A 115 5.09 12.60 -1.98
C ILE A 115 3.90 12.92 -1.06
N GLY A 116 3.80 12.22 0.09
CA GLY A 116 2.80 12.52 1.10
C GLY A 116 3.12 13.81 1.87
N ALA A 117 2.13 14.39 2.54
CA ALA A 117 2.26 15.66 3.26
C ALA A 117 3.37 15.69 4.34
N ALA A 118 3.72 14.53 4.90
CA ALA A 118 4.79 14.40 5.90
C ALA A 118 6.16 14.04 5.30
N SER A 119 6.32 14.13 3.97
CA SER A 119 7.53 13.66 3.30
C SER A 119 8.58 14.76 3.11
N GLU A 120 9.82 14.45 3.48
CA GLU A 120 10.98 15.30 3.31
C GLU A 120 11.56 15.23 1.89
N ALA A 121 12.32 16.25 1.49
CA ALA A 121 12.99 16.28 0.18
C ALA A 121 13.95 15.11 -0.01
N ARG A 122 14.71 14.77 1.02
CA ARG A 122 15.64 13.62 1.01
C ARG A 122 14.92 12.30 0.71
N GLN A 123 13.73 12.09 1.27
CA GLN A 123 12.95 10.87 1.01
C GLN A 123 12.57 10.75 -0.47
N ARG A 124 12.27 11.86 -1.16
CA ARG A 124 12.01 11.85 -2.61
C ARG A 124 13.24 11.45 -3.41
N GLU A 125 14.41 11.95 -3.04
CA GLU A 125 15.66 11.58 -3.71
C GLU A 125 15.94 10.08 -3.55
N GLU A 126 15.81 9.55 -2.33
CA GLU A 126 15.93 8.11 -2.03
C GLU A 126 14.93 7.27 -2.84
N VAL A 127 13.66 7.70 -2.90
CA VAL A 127 12.63 7.04 -3.72
C VAL A 127 13.00 7.07 -5.21
N SER A 128 13.51 8.20 -5.71
CA SER A 128 13.87 8.36 -7.11
C SER A 128 15.00 7.41 -7.52
N GLN A 129 16.02 7.26 -6.67
CA GLN A 129 17.14 6.35 -6.88
C GLN A 129 16.65 4.90 -6.84
N LEU A 130 15.81 4.56 -5.86
CA LEU A 130 15.34 3.20 -5.68
C LEU A 130 14.40 2.74 -6.79
N LEU A 131 13.56 3.63 -7.31
CA LEU A 131 12.70 3.32 -8.46
C LEU A 131 13.37 3.56 -9.81
N MET A 132 14.58 4.12 -9.83
CA MET A 132 15.26 4.50 -11.07
C MET A 132 14.39 5.42 -11.95
N ILE A 133 13.74 6.40 -11.33
CA ILE A 133 12.92 7.41 -12.00
C ILE A 133 13.52 8.81 -11.79
N PRO A 134 13.22 9.79 -12.67
CA PRO A 134 13.76 11.14 -12.50
C PRO A 134 13.30 11.77 -11.17
N GLY A 135 14.24 12.26 -10.34
CA GLY A 135 13.89 12.92 -9.07
C GLY A 135 12.96 14.12 -9.24
N GLN A 136 13.18 14.93 -10.27
CA GLN A 136 12.31 16.08 -10.60
C GLN A 136 10.83 15.68 -10.74
N LEU A 137 10.54 14.49 -11.28
CA LEU A 137 9.17 13.98 -11.38
C LEU A 137 8.49 13.93 -10.00
N LEU A 138 9.19 13.46 -8.97
CA LEU A 138 8.65 13.33 -7.63
C LEU A 138 8.46 14.70 -6.96
N HIS A 139 9.35 15.66 -7.21
CA HIS A 139 9.18 17.04 -6.75
C HIS A 139 7.95 17.70 -7.39
N ASP A 140 7.78 17.57 -8.71
CA ASP A 140 6.61 18.08 -9.42
C ASP A 140 5.31 17.45 -8.89
N CYS A 141 5.34 16.13 -8.67
CA CYS A 141 4.19 15.38 -8.15
C CYS A 141 3.85 15.79 -6.72
N PHE A 142 4.86 16.01 -5.85
CA PHE A 142 4.65 16.50 -4.48
C PHE A 142 4.00 17.88 -4.45
N ALA A 143 4.53 18.83 -5.25
CA ALA A 143 3.94 20.16 -5.37
C ALA A 143 2.48 20.07 -5.85
N SER A 144 2.24 19.33 -6.93
CA SER A 144 0.89 19.16 -7.51
C SER A 144 -0.09 18.47 -6.55
N LEU A 145 0.38 17.53 -5.72
CA LEU A 145 -0.48 16.79 -4.80
C LEU A 145 -0.92 17.65 -3.62
N SER A 146 -0.08 18.61 -3.20
CA SER A 146 -0.37 19.53 -2.10
C SER A 146 -1.55 20.44 -2.42
N ASP A 147 -1.70 20.82 -3.69
CA ASP A 147 -2.80 21.67 -4.17
C ASP A 147 -4.05 20.85 -4.59
N ALA A 148 -3.94 19.52 -4.69
CA ALA A 148 -5.00 18.67 -5.21
C ALA A 148 -6.09 18.37 -4.17
N SER A 149 -7.28 18.94 -4.34
CA SER A 149 -8.47 18.56 -3.57
C SER A 149 -9.19 17.34 -4.15
N ALA A 150 -9.24 17.23 -5.48
CA ALA A 150 -10.01 16.20 -6.17
C ALA A 150 -9.27 14.84 -6.23
N ILE A 151 -10.01 13.76 -5.97
CA ILE A 151 -9.53 12.37 -5.99
C ILE A 151 -8.96 12.01 -7.36
N LYS A 152 -9.62 12.42 -8.45
CA LYS A 152 -9.16 12.21 -9.82
C LYS A 152 -7.75 12.76 -10.05
N ILE A 153 -7.50 13.98 -9.58
CA ILE A 153 -6.20 14.65 -9.73
C ILE A 153 -5.13 13.89 -8.94
N LYS A 154 -5.42 13.50 -7.70
CA LYS A 154 -4.51 12.68 -6.87
C LYS A 154 -4.18 11.35 -7.55
N GLY A 155 -5.19 10.67 -8.12
CA GLY A 155 -5.01 9.44 -8.88
C GLY A 155 -4.13 9.63 -10.10
N ALA A 156 -4.34 10.69 -10.87
CA ALA A 156 -3.54 11.02 -12.06
C ALA A 156 -2.08 11.32 -11.72
N ILE A 157 -1.81 12.05 -10.64
CA ILE A 157 -0.45 12.34 -10.16
C ILE A 157 0.28 11.04 -9.81
N ILE A 158 -0.35 10.16 -9.03
CA ILE A 158 0.25 8.88 -8.66
C ILE A 158 0.45 8.00 -9.91
N SER A 159 -0.51 7.97 -10.83
CA SER A 159 -0.42 7.22 -12.08
C SER A 159 0.73 7.69 -12.97
N ARG A 160 1.06 9.00 -12.94
CA ARG A 160 2.24 9.55 -13.64
C ARG A 160 3.55 8.95 -13.11
N ILE A 161 3.66 8.71 -11.80
CA ILE A 161 4.82 8.03 -11.19
C ILE A 161 4.86 6.57 -11.64
N LEU A 162 3.73 5.86 -11.52
CA LEU A 162 3.62 4.45 -11.90
C LEU A 162 4.03 4.22 -13.36
N ASN A 163 3.66 5.12 -14.27
CA ASN A 163 4.02 5.03 -15.69
C ASN A 163 5.51 5.27 -15.97
N ARG A 164 6.28 5.75 -14.99
CA ARG A 164 7.72 6.04 -15.14
C ARG A 164 8.62 4.98 -14.52
N ILE A 165 8.09 4.10 -13.67
CA ILE A 165 8.86 3.00 -13.08
C ILE A 165 9.37 2.09 -14.22
N PRO A 166 10.67 1.80 -14.33
CA PRO A 166 11.17 0.91 -15.37
C PRO A 166 10.66 -0.52 -15.18
N PHE A 167 10.70 -1.28 -16.27
CA PHE A 167 10.27 -2.68 -16.30
C PHE A 167 11.41 -3.56 -15.80
N LEU A 168 11.43 -3.85 -14.50
CA LEU A 168 12.51 -4.57 -13.83
C LEU A 168 11.97 -5.79 -13.09
N ALA A 169 12.65 -6.93 -13.17
CA ALA A 169 12.35 -8.08 -12.31
C ALA A 169 12.42 -7.71 -10.82
N THR A 170 13.30 -6.74 -10.47
CA THR A 170 13.52 -6.27 -9.09
C THR A 170 12.51 -5.22 -8.60
N VAL A 171 11.45 -4.95 -9.37
CA VAL A 171 10.47 -3.90 -9.03
C VAL A 171 9.74 -4.21 -7.73
N PHE A 172 9.50 -5.48 -7.43
CA PHE A 172 8.86 -5.88 -6.17
C PHE A 172 9.73 -5.50 -4.98
N GLU A 173 10.99 -5.93 -4.97
CA GLU A 173 11.94 -5.70 -3.88
C GLU A 173 12.14 -4.21 -3.62
N ARG A 174 12.25 -3.42 -4.69
CA ARG A 174 12.34 -1.95 -4.61
C ARG A 174 11.09 -1.35 -3.97
N LEU A 175 9.88 -1.78 -4.38
CA LEU A 175 8.64 -1.28 -3.79
C LEU A 175 8.46 -1.73 -2.34
N VAL A 176 8.88 -2.94 -1.98
CA VAL A 176 8.87 -3.41 -0.59
C VAL A 176 9.84 -2.58 0.25
N GLU A 177 11.03 -2.29 -0.24
CA GLU A 177 11.97 -1.40 0.44
C GLU A 177 11.43 0.01 0.63
N LEU A 178 10.80 0.59 -0.39
CA LEU A 178 10.17 1.89 -0.25
C LEU A 178 9.16 1.93 0.88
N GLY A 179 8.31 0.91 0.99
CA GLY A 179 7.31 0.90 2.05
C GLY A 179 7.93 0.69 3.43
N ALA A 180 9.05 -0.01 3.52
CA ALA A 180 9.81 -0.08 4.76
C ALA A 180 10.46 1.27 5.11
N GLY A 181 11.07 1.97 4.16
CA GLY A 181 11.60 3.32 4.32
C GLY A 181 10.52 4.35 4.69
N ALA A 182 9.31 4.19 4.15
CA ALA A 182 8.16 5.02 4.45
C ALA A 182 7.46 4.65 5.78
N GLY A 183 7.89 3.59 6.47
CA GLY A 183 7.29 3.11 7.72
C GLY A 183 5.89 2.51 7.54
N LEU A 184 5.57 1.98 6.36
CA LEU A 184 4.31 1.30 6.07
C LEU A 184 4.32 -0.18 6.49
N TRP A 185 5.51 -0.78 6.58
CA TRP A 185 5.76 -2.13 7.07
C TRP A 185 7.22 -2.26 7.56
N PRO A 186 7.58 -3.36 8.27
CA PRO A 186 8.96 -3.61 8.71
C PRO A 186 9.93 -3.80 7.54
N SER A 187 11.24 -3.67 7.81
CA SER A 187 12.26 -3.97 6.80
C SER A 187 12.16 -5.41 6.30
N PRO A 188 12.07 -5.63 4.99
CA PRO A 188 12.03 -6.98 4.42
C PRO A 188 13.35 -7.74 4.62
N LEU A 189 13.22 -9.07 4.73
CA LEU A 189 14.32 -10.02 4.74
C LEU A 189 14.15 -10.98 3.56
N PHE A 190 15.27 -11.34 2.92
CA PHE A 190 15.32 -12.26 1.79
C PHE A 190 16.01 -13.55 2.22
N CYS A 191 15.49 -14.68 1.77
CA CYS A 191 16.14 -15.96 1.95
C CYS A 191 17.03 -16.23 0.73
N SER A 192 18.33 -16.36 0.94
CA SER A 192 19.25 -16.72 -0.15
C SER A 192 18.96 -18.16 -0.60
N PRO A 193 18.74 -18.42 -1.91
CA PRO A 193 18.56 -19.78 -2.42
C PRO A 193 19.89 -20.54 -2.30
N GLY A 194 20.03 -21.32 -1.24
CA GLY A 194 21.21 -22.17 -0.97
C GLY A 194 21.40 -22.44 0.51
N ASP A 195 21.39 -21.38 1.33
CA ASP A 195 21.80 -21.46 2.73
C ASP A 195 20.63 -21.36 3.72
N GLY A 196 19.43 -20.98 3.25
CA GLY A 196 18.25 -20.78 4.10
C GLY A 196 18.36 -19.56 5.02
N VAL A 197 19.46 -18.80 4.95
CA VAL A 197 19.74 -17.65 5.80
C VAL A 197 18.90 -16.46 5.35
N LEU A 198 18.23 -15.82 6.32
CA LEU A 198 17.54 -14.55 6.13
C LEU A 198 18.54 -13.40 6.14
N GLN A 199 18.55 -12.59 5.08
CA GLN A 199 19.44 -11.46 4.91
C GLN A 199 18.65 -10.18 4.59
N PRO A 200 19.19 -8.99 4.92
CA PRO A 200 18.68 -7.73 4.40
C PRO A 200 18.64 -7.73 2.87
N THR A 201 17.78 -6.88 2.30
CA THR A 201 17.68 -6.77 0.84
C THR A 201 18.86 -5.97 0.28
N PRO A 202 19.23 -6.20 -0.99
CA PRO A 202 20.30 -5.42 -1.62
C PRO A 202 19.91 -3.96 -1.90
N PHE A 203 18.64 -3.61 -1.66
CA PHE A 203 18.04 -2.31 -1.97
C PHE A 203 17.80 -1.46 -0.71
N HIS A 204 18.38 -1.86 0.43
CA HIS A 204 18.25 -1.12 1.69
C HIS A 204 18.65 0.35 1.56
N LEU A 205 17.72 1.24 1.89
CA LEU A 205 18.01 2.65 2.08
C LEU A 205 18.96 2.81 3.28
N VAL A 206 20.02 3.60 3.13
CA VAL A 206 20.92 3.94 4.24
C VAL A 206 20.14 4.77 5.25
N ARG A 207 19.56 4.09 6.25
CA ARG A 207 18.88 4.74 7.36
C ARG A 207 19.93 5.43 8.23
N THR A 208 20.11 6.73 8.04
CA THR A 208 20.72 7.53 9.10
C THR A 208 19.71 7.57 10.23
N THR A 209 19.96 6.80 11.29
CA THR A 209 19.29 6.98 12.58
C THR A 209 19.43 8.45 12.96
N GLY A 210 18.34 9.20 12.91
CA GLY A 210 18.28 10.49 13.60
C GLY A 210 18.44 10.26 15.10
N PRO A 211 19.08 11.18 15.84
CA PRO A 211 19.18 11.07 17.29
C PRO A 211 17.76 11.08 17.88
N GLY A 212 17.49 10.07 18.73
CA GLY A 212 16.24 9.95 19.47
C GLY A 212 16.11 10.93 20.62
#